data_AF-F3G583-F1
#
_entry.id   AF-F3G583-F1
#
_cell.length_a   1.000
_cell.length_b   1.000
_cell.length_c   1.000
_cell.angle_alpha   90.00
_cell.angle_beta   90.00
_cell.angle_gamma   90.00
#
_symmetry.space_group_name_H-M   'P 1'
#
loop_
_entity.id
_entity.type
_entity.pdbx_description
1 polymer ?
#
loop_
_entity_poly.entity_id
_entity_poly.type
_entity_poly.pdbx_seq_one_letter_code
_entity_poly.pdbx_strand_id
1 'polypeptide(L)'
;TWEGRCATLRPNPQVVDRFAEPHRALSIARIECHYFMNNAFLEDNQLIRDMPKIAHLPAIIVHGRYDVICPLDNAWELHQNWPGSELQVIREAGHSAAETGIADALVRAAAEVARNLLDLPPEEA
;
A
#
# COMPACT_ATOMS: atom_id res chain seq x y z
N THR A 1 14.90 -6.01 13.39
CA THR A 1 13.51 -6.05 13.89
C THR A 1 12.69 -7.00 13.01
N TRP A 2 11.47 -7.38 13.41
CA TRP A 2 10.60 -8.28 12.61
C TRP A 2 10.10 -7.59 11.33
N GLU A 3 9.54 -6.39 11.46
CA GLU A 3 8.91 -5.65 10.37
C GLU A 3 9.88 -5.38 9.22
N GLY A 4 11.07 -4.82 9.51
CA GLY A 4 12.09 -4.57 8.48
C GLY A 4 12.59 -5.83 7.76
N ARG A 5 12.46 -7.03 8.36
CA ARG A 5 12.77 -8.31 7.70
C ARG A 5 11.64 -8.83 6.83
N CYS A 6 10.41 -8.45 7.13
CA CYS A 6 9.20 -8.85 6.41
C CYS A 6 8.77 -7.82 5.35
N ALA A 7 9.37 -6.62 5.37
CA ALA A 7 9.00 -5.52 4.50
C ALA A 7 9.37 -5.76 3.02
N THR A 8 10.29 -6.68 2.71
CA THR A 8 10.79 -6.92 1.35
C THR A 8 10.80 -8.41 1.04
N LEU A 9 10.51 -8.79 -0.20
CA LEU A 9 10.51 -10.16 -0.69
C LEU A 9 11.89 -10.82 -0.54
N ARG A 10 12.95 -10.08 -0.90
CA ARG A 10 14.34 -10.51 -0.73
C ARG A 10 14.92 -9.75 0.46
N PRO A 11 15.71 -10.40 1.34
CA PRO A 11 16.30 -9.71 2.49
C PRO A 11 17.13 -8.49 2.06
N ASN A 12 16.80 -7.33 2.62
CA ASN A 12 17.51 -6.08 2.36
C ASN A 12 18.13 -5.53 3.67
N PRO A 13 19.46 -5.63 3.83
CA PRO A 13 20.13 -5.16 5.05
C PRO A 13 19.89 -3.67 5.34
N GLN A 14 19.83 -2.83 4.31
CA GLN A 14 19.60 -1.40 4.48
C GLN A 14 18.22 -1.10 5.06
N VAL A 15 17.20 -1.85 4.64
CA VAL A 15 15.85 -1.77 5.22
C VAL A 15 15.87 -2.24 6.66
N VAL A 16 16.51 -3.38 6.95
CA VAL A 16 16.60 -3.92 8.31
C VAL A 16 17.30 -2.95 9.26
N ASP A 17 18.43 -2.37 8.86
CA ASP A 17 19.20 -1.41 9.65
C ASP A 17 18.39 -0.14 9.92
N ARG A 18 17.66 0.34 8.89
CA ARG A 18 16.77 1.49 9.02
C ARG A 18 15.69 1.26 10.07
N PHE A 19 15.07 0.08 10.08
CA PHE A 19 14.05 -0.29 11.08
C PHE A 19 14.63 -0.67 12.44
N ALA A 20 15.93 -0.94 12.54
CA ALA A 20 16.61 -1.28 13.79
C ALA A 20 17.21 -0.07 14.52
N GLU A 21 17.27 1.11 13.88
CA GLU A 21 17.73 2.34 14.51
C GLU A 21 16.88 2.66 15.76
N PRO A 22 17.48 2.79 16.96
CA PRO A 22 16.74 2.81 18.22
C PRO A 22 15.66 3.90 18.32
N HIS A 23 15.94 5.13 17.89
CA HIS A 23 14.97 6.22 17.99
C HIS A 23 13.79 6.02 17.05
N ARG A 24 14.04 5.60 15.81
CA ARG A 24 13.00 5.25 14.85
C ARG A 24 12.20 4.04 15.33
N ALA A 25 12.86 2.97 15.73
CA ALA A 25 12.21 1.74 16.16
C ALA A 25 11.24 1.99 17.34
N LEU A 26 11.68 2.74 18.36
CA LEU A 26 10.84 3.08 19.49
C LEU A 26 9.67 4.00 19.08
N SER A 27 9.91 4.95 18.18
CA SER A 27 8.88 5.89 17.72
C SER A 27 7.80 5.19 16.91
N ILE A 28 8.18 4.35 15.93
CA ILE A 28 7.26 3.55 15.12
C ILE A 28 6.44 2.64 16.04
N ALA A 29 7.11 1.83 16.88
CA ALA A 29 6.43 0.87 17.74
C ALA A 29 5.43 1.54 18.68
N ARG A 30 5.74 2.71 19.26
CA ARG A 30 4.80 3.41 20.14
C ARG A 30 3.57 3.93 19.40
N ILE A 31 3.76 4.48 18.20
CA ILE A 31 2.66 5.04 17.41
C ILE A 31 1.79 3.91 16.87
N GLU A 32 2.38 2.88 16.28
CA GLU A 32 1.67 1.71 15.76
C GLU A 32 0.87 1.01 16.86
N CYS A 33 1.51 0.67 17.98
CA CYS A 33 0.81 0.05 19.11
C CYS A 33 -0.34 0.93 19.60
N HIS A 34 -0.17 2.26 19.62
CA HIS A 34 -1.25 3.15 20.02
C HIS A 34 -2.46 3.04 19.09
N TYR A 35 -2.27 3.07 17.77
CA TYR A 35 -3.38 2.92 16.83
C TYR A 35 -3.97 1.50 16.87
N PHE A 36 -3.14 0.46 16.92
CA PHE A 36 -3.62 -0.93 16.95
C PHE A 36 -4.45 -1.24 18.21
N MET A 37 -3.99 -0.80 19.38
CA MET A 37 -4.73 -1.01 20.64
C MET A 37 -6.06 -0.27 20.71
N ASN A 38 -6.27 0.73 19.84
CA ASN A 38 -7.50 1.52 19.77
C ASN A 38 -8.31 1.23 18.49
N ASN A 39 -8.08 0.11 17.81
CA ASN A 39 -8.73 -0.24 16.54
C ASN A 39 -8.66 0.90 15.50
N ALA A 40 -7.53 1.58 15.45
CA ALA A 40 -7.28 2.77 14.66
C ALA A 40 -8.31 3.91 14.84
N PHE A 41 -9.07 3.90 15.94
CA PHE A 41 -10.21 4.81 16.19
C PHE A 41 -11.30 4.73 15.12
N LEU A 42 -11.42 3.57 14.48
CA LEU A 42 -12.44 3.27 13.48
C LEU A 42 -13.49 2.33 14.05
N GLU A 43 -14.69 2.40 13.49
CA GLU A 43 -15.68 1.35 13.65
C GLU A 43 -15.30 0.13 12.81
N ASP A 44 -15.85 -1.03 13.18
CA ASP A 44 -15.65 -2.27 12.44
C ASP A 44 -16.01 -2.11 10.95
N ASN A 45 -15.07 -2.51 10.10
CA ASN A 45 -15.17 -2.47 8.65
C ASN A 45 -15.57 -1.10 8.04
N GLN A 46 -15.31 0.00 8.76
CA GLN A 46 -15.74 1.34 8.35
C GLN A 46 -15.22 1.75 6.96
N LEU A 47 -13.99 1.40 6.61
CA LEU A 47 -13.39 1.80 5.33
C LEU A 47 -14.10 1.17 4.12
N ILE A 48 -14.44 -0.12 4.20
CA ILE A 48 -15.15 -0.82 3.14
C ILE A 48 -16.62 -0.38 3.09
N ARG A 49 -17.28 -0.31 4.25
CA ARG A 49 -18.68 0.14 4.37
C ARG A 49 -18.89 1.53 3.77
N ASP A 50 -17.96 2.45 4.03
CA ASP A 50 -18.06 3.84 3.61
C ASP A 50 -17.44 4.12 2.22
N MET A 51 -16.90 3.09 1.55
CA MET A 51 -16.28 3.20 0.22
C MET A 51 -17.13 3.94 -0.84
N PRO A 52 -18.48 3.77 -0.89
CA PRO A 52 -19.32 4.51 -1.85
C PRO A 52 -19.16 6.03 -1.79
N LYS A 53 -18.69 6.60 -0.66
CA LYS A 53 -18.43 8.04 -0.53
C LYS A 53 -17.33 8.54 -1.46
N ILE A 54 -16.38 7.68 -1.84
CA ILE A 54 -15.22 8.04 -2.68
C ILE A 54 -15.11 7.23 -3.98
N ALA A 55 -15.97 6.24 -4.19
CA ALA A 55 -15.91 5.33 -5.34
C ALA A 55 -16.03 6.02 -6.72
N HIS A 56 -16.42 7.29 -6.77
CA HIS A 56 -16.44 8.11 -7.99
C HIS A 56 -15.05 8.60 -8.42
N LEU A 57 -14.03 8.46 -7.56
CA LEU A 57 -12.66 8.84 -7.87
C LEU A 57 -11.93 7.72 -8.62
N PRO A 58 -11.05 8.05 -9.59
CA PRO A 58 -10.18 7.07 -10.21
C PRO A 58 -9.21 6.51 -9.17
N ALA A 59 -8.97 5.20 -9.21
CA ALA A 59 -8.10 4.53 -8.25
C ALA A 59 -7.31 3.40 -8.90
N ILE A 60 -6.01 3.34 -8.57
CA ILE A 60 -5.13 2.22 -8.91
C ILE A 60 -4.50 1.74 -7.61
N ILE A 61 -4.71 0.47 -7.30
CA ILE A 61 -4.24 -0.21 -6.09
C ILE A 61 -3.01 -1.03 -6.49
N VAL A 62 -1.84 -0.71 -5.93
CA VAL A 62 -0.58 -1.43 -6.20
C VAL A 62 -0.23 -2.26 -4.97
N HIS A 63 -0.14 -3.59 -5.12
CA HIS A 63 0.10 -4.49 -3.99
C HIS A 63 1.11 -5.61 -4.30
N GLY A 64 2.01 -5.90 -3.36
CA GLY A 64 2.98 -6.99 -3.51
C GLY A 64 2.32 -8.36 -3.30
N ARG A 65 2.58 -9.31 -4.20
CA ARG A 65 2.03 -10.68 -4.09
C ARG A 65 2.41 -11.37 -2.77
N TYR A 66 3.60 -11.07 -2.25
CA TYR A 66 4.17 -11.69 -1.06
C TYR A 66 4.25 -10.72 0.12
N ASP A 67 3.39 -9.70 0.15
CA ASP A 67 3.24 -8.86 1.34
C ASP A 67 2.63 -9.70 2.49
N VAL A 68 3.44 -9.91 3.52
CA VAL A 68 3.06 -10.64 4.75
C VAL A 68 2.73 -9.70 5.90
N ILE A 69 2.92 -8.39 5.73
CA ILE A 69 2.59 -7.35 6.71
C ILE A 69 1.13 -6.95 6.51
N CYS A 70 0.76 -6.62 5.27
CA CYS A 70 -0.60 -6.35 4.84
C CYS A 70 -0.99 -7.38 3.77
N PRO A 71 -1.61 -8.51 4.15
CA PRO A 71 -1.93 -9.57 3.20
C PRO A 71 -2.81 -9.08 2.04
N LEU A 72 -2.65 -9.71 0.87
CA LEU A 72 -3.27 -9.29 -0.39
C LEU A 72 -4.80 -9.32 -0.37
N ASP A 73 -5.41 -10.11 0.51
CA ASP A 73 -6.87 -10.16 0.69
C ASP A 73 -7.47 -8.78 1.00
N ASN A 74 -6.76 -7.93 1.76
CA ASN A 74 -7.17 -6.55 2.03
C ASN A 74 -7.28 -5.70 0.75
N ALA A 75 -6.28 -5.78 -0.14
CA ALA A 75 -6.30 -5.05 -1.40
C ALA A 75 -7.34 -5.62 -2.38
N TRP A 76 -7.55 -6.94 -2.34
CA TRP A 76 -8.61 -7.59 -3.11
C TRP A 76 -10.00 -7.15 -2.64
N GLU A 77 -10.26 -7.14 -1.33
CA GLU A 77 -11.52 -6.67 -0.77
C GLU A 77 -11.78 -5.20 -1.10
N LEU A 78 -10.75 -4.35 -1.02
CA LEU A 78 -10.83 -2.95 -1.41
C LEU A 78 -11.24 -2.80 -2.89
N HIS A 79 -10.57 -3.52 -3.79
CA HIS A 79 -10.87 -3.49 -5.22
C HIS A 79 -12.32 -3.92 -5.52
N GLN A 80 -12.79 -4.98 -4.85
CA GLN A 80 -14.16 -5.48 -5.01
C GLN A 80 -15.23 -4.46 -4.57
N ASN A 81 -14.90 -3.54 -3.65
CA ASN A 81 -15.82 -2.52 -3.13
C ASN A 81 -15.60 -1.12 -3.71
N TRP A 82 -14.59 -0.93 -4.56
CA TRP A 82 -14.31 0.32 -5.27
C TRP A 82 -14.53 0.13 -6.78
N PRO A 83 -15.78 0.24 -7.28
CA PRO A 83 -16.09 0.14 -8.71
C PRO A 83 -15.22 1.07 -9.54
N GLY A 84 -14.61 0.53 -10.61
CA GLY A 84 -13.73 1.31 -11.48
C GLY A 84 -12.28 1.45 -11.00
N SER A 85 -11.93 0.87 -9.84
CA SER A 85 -10.53 0.74 -9.46
C SER A 85 -9.80 -0.30 -10.32
N GLU A 86 -8.49 -0.16 -10.47
CA GLU A 86 -7.59 -1.19 -10.99
C GLU A 86 -6.76 -1.78 -9.86
N LEU A 87 -6.57 -3.11 -9.84
CA LEU A 87 -5.66 -3.78 -8.92
C LEU A 87 -4.43 -4.34 -9.66
N GLN A 88 -3.27 -3.74 -9.42
CA GLN A 88 -1.97 -4.19 -9.92
C GLN A 88 -1.26 -5.04 -8.86
N VAL A 89 -1.25 -6.36 -9.07
CA VAL A 89 -0.53 -7.28 -8.18
C VAL A 89 0.90 -7.50 -8.69
N ILE A 90 1.88 -6.99 -7.96
CA ILE A 90 3.29 -7.09 -8.31
C ILE A 90 3.82 -8.46 -7.88
N ARG A 91 4.15 -9.30 -8.88
CA ARG A 91 4.50 -10.71 -8.67
C ARG A 91 5.72 -10.90 -7.78
N GLU A 92 6.77 -10.11 -7.97
CA GLU A 92 8.05 -10.25 -7.27
C GLU A 92 8.27 -9.12 -6.25
N ALA A 93 7.30 -8.88 -5.37
CA ALA A 93 7.41 -7.85 -4.33
C ALA A 93 6.74 -8.26 -3.00
N GLY A 94 7.30 -7.72 -1.91
CA GLY A 94 6.72 -7.73 -0.57
C GLY A 94 5.94 -6.44 -0.28
N HIS A 95 6.08 -5.93 0.95
CA HIS A 95 5.34 -4.76 1.45
C HIS A 95 5.90 -3.40 1.00
N SER A 96 7.22 -3.28 0.85
CA SER A 96 7.89 -2.00 0.74
C SER A 96 7.57 -1.32 -0.59
N ALA A 97 7.17 -0.04 -0.50
CA ALA A 97 7.00 0.83 -1.67
C ALA A 97 8.30 1.01 -2.50
N ALA A 98 9.46 0.68 -1.94
CA ALA A 98 10.76 0.78 -2.60
C ALA A 98 11.16 -0.51 -3.37
N GLU A 99 10.36 -1.57 -3.31
CA GLU A 99 10.55 -2.74 -4.18
C GLU A 99 10.46 -2.31 -5.64
N THR A 100 11.39 -2.74 -6.49
CA THR A 100 11.53 -2.22 -7.86
C THR A 100 10.23 -2.25 -8.65
N GLY A 101 9.49 -3.37 -8.60
CA GLY A 101 8.21 -3.49 -9.29
C GLY A 101 7.08 -2.66 -8.68
N ILE A 102 7.11 -2.41 -7.36
CA ILE A 102 6.12 -1.55 -6.70
C ILE A 102 6.39 -0.09 -7.04
N ALA A 103 7.64 0.36 -6.94
CA ALA A 103 8.02 1.74 -7.25
C ALA A 103 7.69 2.11 -8.70
N ASP A 104 8.02 1.21 -9.64
CA ASP A 104 7.70 1.33 -11.06
C ASP A 104 6.19 1.42 -11.32
N ALA A 105 5.40 0.55 -10.69
CA ALA A 105 3.94 0.60 -10.77
C ALA A 105 3.34 1.87 -10.16
N LEU A 106 3.85 2.33 -9.01
CA LEU A 106 3.41 3.57 -8.36
C LEU A 106 3.67 4.80 -9.23
N VAL A 107 4.82 4.87 -9.91
CA VAL A 107 5.14 5.98 -10.82
C VAL A 107 4.18 6.01 -12.01
N ARG A 108 3.94 4.87 -12.66
CA ARG A 108 2.95 4.78 -13.74
C ARG A 108 1.54 5.11 -13.27
N ALA A 109 1.12 4.56 -12.14
CA ALA A 109 -0.20 4.79 -11.57
C ALA A 109 -0.43 6.27 -11.25
N ALA A 110 0.56 6.95 -10.67
CA ALA A 110 0.48 8.38 -10.40
C ALA A 110 0.35 9.21 -11.69
N ALA A 111 1.11 8.87 -12.74
CA ALA A 111 1.01 9.53 -14.04
C ALA A 111 -0.37 9.30 -14.69
N GLU A 112 -0.90 8.09 -14.61
CA GLU A 112 -2.22 7.74 -15.15
C GLU A 112 -3.37 8.43 -14.42
N VAL A 113 -3.37 8.40 -13.08
CA VAL A 113 -4.36 9.11 -12.27
C VAL A 113 -4.31 10.61 -12.56
N ALA A 114 -3.12 11.21 -12.69
CA ALA A 114 -2.99 12.60 -13.05
C ALA A 114 -3.56 12.91 -14.44
N ARG A 115 -3.32 12.05 -15.44
CA ARG A 115 -3.91 12.20 -16.78
C ARG A 115 -5.43 12.13 -16.74
N ASN A 116 -5.99 11.16 -16.03
CA ASN A 116 -7.44 10.97 -15.91
C ASN A 116 -8.11 12.16 -15.21
N LEU A 117 -7.48 12.73 -14.18
CA LEU A 117 -8.01 13.89 -13.46
C LEU A 117 -7.89 15.22 -14.24
N LEU A 118 -7.00 15.28 -15.22
CA LEU A 118 -6.72 16.47 -16.03
C LEU A 118 -7.28 16.36 -17.46
N ASP A 119 -8.06 15.32 -17.77
CA ASP A 119 -8.61 15.02 -19.10
C ASP A 119 -7.53 15.03 -20.21
N LEU A 120 -6.33 14.55 -19.88
CA LEU A 120 -5.21 14.49 -20.84
C LEU A 120 -5.35 13.28 -21.77
N PRO A 121 -4.90 13.38 -23.03
CA PRO A 121 -4.92 12.26 -23.96
C PRO A 121 -4.03 11.09 -23.49
N PRO A 122 -4.28 9.86 -23.97
CA PRO A 122 -3.43 8.70 -23.69
C PRO A 122 -1.99 8.95 -24.13
N GLU A 123 -1.04 8.34 -23.41
CA GLU A 123 0.38 8.38 -23.77
C GLU A 123 0.59 7.58 -25.06
N GLU A 124 1.19 8.19 -26.09
CA GLU A 124 1.51 7.53 -27.35
C GLU A 124 2.55 6.42 -27.08
N ALA A 125 2.26 5.20 -27.55
CA ALA A 125 3.09 4.01 -27.35
C ALA A 125 4.33 3.98 -28.25
#